data_AF-A0A2V1B2N5-F1
#
_entry.id   AF-A0A2V1B2N5-F1
#
_cell.length_a   1.000
_cell.length_b   1.000
_cell.length_c   1.000
_cell.angle_alpha   90.00
_cell.angle_beta   90.00
_cell.angle_gamma   90.00
#
_symmetry.space_group_name_H-M   'P 1'
#
loop_
_entity.id
_entity.type
_entity.pdbx_description
1 polymer ?
#
loop_
_entity_poly.entity_id
_entity_poly.type
_entity_poly.pdbx_seq_one_letter_code
_entity_poly.pdbx_strand_id
1 'polypeptide(L)'
;MVEFVAYQDVECVYPMSGQYGRAPRALYYALLLFVILMRRQDWLAAGAAAACLTFGGAAAIHSIILASVLSLGRTSVPDGTVVLPNSTTISVAALATDLDSDATLAIVGTGFLIVVPMAIWSAHFKHSGAAPILVLWTLLMFIGMICCMVNLYAINGSSTGPLRQFRFCNLGYNDSLPFNGSPATIINQSWNNTVWTYFENQNPAFPGCIYPCLNANKLLRQSGDLIVVRFLNLRPSNPLYWGMNVISAIIYGCVPLSILFSFVIMLLRLRGRKSGEWDFDSTLETRWRTRLRNFSIGAVNIYGKILSPFVFVVFLVWVEWIISYDLQSESMQEVGQWAPLVGVALAMIAAVVGKYWPKLSRAWDDHRQRSGVCDLEMPERIQSENLVGKGGEETIPRSAWGRAGSTYLQGCGND
;
A
#
# COMPACT_ATOMS: atom_id res chain seq x y z
N MET A 1 37.08 25.73 29.04
CA MET A 1 36.36 24.45 28.90
C MET A 1 35.81 24.41 27.49
N VAL A 2 35.73 23.26 26.83
CA VAL A 2 35.07 23.17 25.52
C VAL A 2 33.56 23.16 25.77
N GLU A 3 32.85 24.16 25.24
CA GLU A 3 31.42 24.36 25.50
C GLU A 3 30.62 24.30 24.19
N PHE A 4 30.00 23.15 23.96
CA PHE A 4 29.03 22.92 22.88
C PHE A 4 27.66 22.54 23.45
N VAL A 5 26.61 22.81 22.67
CA VAL A 5 25.21 22.49 23.01
C VAL A 5 24.64 21.54 21.97
N ALA A 6 23.88 20.55 22.44
CA ALA A 6 23.08 19.68 21.59
C ALA A 6 21.66 20.25 21.41
N TYR A 7 21.21 20.36 20.15
CA TYR A 7 19.85 20.77 19.80
C TYR A 7 19.15 19.64 19.04
N GLN A 8 17.92 19.28 19.45
CA GLN A 8 17.12 18.23 18.82
C GLN A 8 16.02 18.81 17.91
N ASP A 9 16.44 19.58 16.91
CA ASP A 9 15.54 20.38 16.06
C ASP A 9 15.87 20.34 14.55
N VAL A 10 16.65 19.35 14.12
CA VAL A 10 16.97 19.12 12.70
C VAL A 10 16.59 17.73 12.23
N GLU A 11 16.43 17.61 10.92
CA GLU A 11 16.21 16.35 10.20
C GLU A 11 17.07 16.39 8.93
N CYS A 12 17.76 15.29 8.62
CA CYS A 12 18.40 15.11 7.31
C CYS A 12 17.43 14.39 6.36
N VAL A 13 17.15 15.02 5.22
CA VAL A 13 16.23 14.50 4.21
C VAL A 13 16.93 14.32 2.87
N TYR A 14 16.62 13.22 2.18
CA TYR A 14 16.79 13.15 0.73
C TYR A 14 15.58 13.83 0.07
N PRO A 15 15.78 14.80 -0.83
CA PRO A 15 14.68 15.52 -1.46
C PRO A 15 13.85 14.59 -2.35
N MET A 16 12.55 14.89 -2.41
CA MET A 16 11.58 14.14 -3.20
C MET A 16 11.94 14.18 -4.69
N SER A 17 12.12 13.00 -5.29
CA SER A 17 12.48 12.82 -6.70
C SER A 17 11.48 13.50 -7.64
N GLY A 18 11.98 14.20 -8.66
CA GLY A 18 11.14 14.97 -9.59
C GLY A 18 10.00 14.18 -10.27
N GLN A 19 10.14 12.85 -10.41
CA GLN A 19 9.07 11.98 -10.94
C GLN A 19 7.81 11.91 -10.05
N TYR A 20 7.94 12.21 -8.76
CA TYR A 20 6.84 12.29 -7.81
C TYR A 20 6.50 13.73 -7.41
N GLY A 21 7.03 14.73 -8.12
CA GLY A 21 6.71 16.13 -7.89
C GLY A 21 5.22 16.46 -8.10
N ARG A 22 4.84 17.70 -7.79
CA ARG A 22 3.43 18.16 -7.81
C ARG A 22 2.70 17.88 -9.13
N ALA A 23 3.35 18.10 -10.28
CA ALA A 23 2.72 17.94 -11.58
C ALA A 23 2.39 16.46 -11.93
N PRO A 24 3.32 15.49 -11.82
CA PRO A 24 2.99 14.06 -11.93
C PRO A 24 1.86 13.58 -11.01
N ARG A 25 1.87 13.99 -9.73
CA ARG A 25 0.81 13.59 -8.78
C ARG A 25 -0.55 14.19 -9.13
N ALA A 26 -0.60 15.49 -9.44
CA ALA A 26 -1.82 16.15 -9.88
C ALA A 26 -2.40 15.51 -11.17
N LEU A 27 -1.53 15.15 -12.12
CA LEU A 27 -1.93 14.42 -13.33
C LEU A 27 -2.50 13.04 -12.99
N TYR A 28 -1.86 12.29 -12.09
CA TYR A 28 -2.37 10.99 -11.63
C TYR A 28 -3.75 11.10 -10.97
N TYR A 29 -3.97 12.08 -10.07
CA TYR A 29 -5.28 12.31 -9.46
C TYR A 29 -6.34 12.72 -10.50
N ALA A 30 -5.98 13.58 -11.45
CA ALA A 30 -6.86 13.96 -12.55
C ALA A 30 -7.23 12.75 -13.42
N LEU A 31 -6.27 11.87 -13.76
CA LEU A 31 -6.52 10.65 -14.52
C LEU A 31 -7.39 9.64 -13.75
N LEU A 32 -7.18 9.48 -12.44
CA LEU A 32 -8.04 8.63 -11.60
C LEU A 32 -9.49 9.12 -11.58
N LEU A 33 -9.72 10.44 -11.37
CA LEU A 33 -11.05 11.04 -11.45
C LEU A 33 -11.63 10.91 -12.87
N PHE A 34 -10.81 11.11 -13.89
CA PHE A 34 -11.19 10.98 -15.29
C PHE A 34 -11.73 9.57 -15.61
N VAL A 35 -11.05 8.51 -15.14
CA VAL A 35 -11.48 7.11 -15.33
C VAL A 35 -12.85 6.84 -14.68
N ILE A 36 -13.18 7.49 -13.57
CA ILE A 36 -14.50 7.39 -12.93
C ILE A 36 -15.57 8.14 -13.74
N LEU A 37 -15.27 9.39 -14.13
CA LEU A 37 -16.23 10.27 -14.81
C LEU A 37 -16.54 9.80 -16.23
N MET A 38 -15.51 9.46 -17.01
CA MET A 38 -15.63 9.11 -18.42
C MET A 38 -15.84 7.61 -18.67
N ARG A 39 -16.47 6.91 -17.72
CA ARG A 39 -16.87 5.49 -17.78
C ARG A 39 -17.76 5.06 -18.96
N ARG A 40 -18.12 5.99 -19.85
CA ARG A 40 -18.88 5.77 -21.11
C ARG A 40 -17.98 5.79 -22.36
N GLN A 41 -16.72 6.19 -22.24
CA GLN A 41 -15.78 6.35 -23.36
C GLN A 41 -14.69 5.29 -23.23
N ASP A 42 -15.01 4.06 -23.65
CA ASP A 42 -14.22 2.86 -23.36
C ASP A 42 -12.74 2.97 -23.77
N TRP A 43 -12.45 3.52 -24.95
CA TRP A 43 -11.08 3.62 -25.48
C TRP A 43 -10.19 4.57 -24.65
N LEU A 44 -10.69 5.77 -24.33
CA LEU A 44 -9.90 6.80 -23.67
C LEU A 44 -9.88 6.61 -22.14
N ALA A 45 -10.94 6.03 -21.56
CA ALA A 45 -10.94 5.56 -20.18
C ALA A 45 -9.98 4.37 -19.97
N ALA A 46 -9.86 3.45 -20.94
CA ALA A 46 -8.88 2.35 -20.87
C ALA A 46 -7.43 2.87 -20.93
N GLY A 47 -7.14 3.85 -21.79
CA GLY A 47 -5.81 4.49 -21.85
C GLY A 47 -5.45 5.22 -20.55
N ALA A 48 -6.38 6.03 -20.01
CA ALA A 48 -6.20 6.70 -18.72
C ALA A 48 -6.03 5.71 -17.56
N ALA A 49 -6.82 4.62 -17.55
CA ALA A 49 -6.68 3.56 -16.55
C ALA A 49 -5.32 2.87 -16.66
N ALA A 50 -4.85 2.53 -17.86
CA ALA A 50 -3.52 1.94 -18.06
C ALA A 50 -2.39 2.84 -17.52
N ALA A 51 -2.46 4.16 -17.75
CA ALA A 51 -1.51 5.12 -17.20
C ALA A 51 -1.53 5.19 -15.66
N CYS A 52 -2.72 5.19 -15.05
CA CYS A 52 -2.84 5.11 -13.58
C CYS A 52 -2.31 3.78 -13.03
N LEU A 53 -2.60 2.67 -13.69
CA LEU A 53 -2.19 1.33 -13.26
C LEU A 53 -0.65 1.21 -13.25
N THR A 54 0.03 1.71 -14.30
CA THR A 54 1.50 1.65 -14.40
C THR A 54 2.20 2.67 -13.50
N PHE A 55 1.75 3.93 -13.46
CA PHE A 55 2.36 4.95 -12.58
C PHE A 55 2.19 4.59 -11.10
N GLY A 56 0.97 4.22 -10.69
CA GLY A 56 0.72 3.75 -9.33
C GLY A 56 1.52 2.48 -9.00
N GLY A 57 1.58 1.52 -9.93
CA GLY A 57 2.34 0.29 -9.75
C GLY A 57 3.85 0.52 -9.62
N ALA A 58 4.41 1.48 -10.35
CA ALA A 58 5.80 1.90 -10.21
C ALA A 58 6.08 2.55 -8.84
N ALA A 59 5.18 3.41 -8.36
CA ALA A 59 5.27 3.98 -7.00
C ALA A 59 5.20 2.90 -5.90
N ALA A 60 4.31 1.91 -6.06
CA ALA A 60 4.24 0.77 -5.14
C ALA A 60 5.52 -0.06 -5.15
N ILE A 61 6.06 -0.41 -6.32
CA ILE A 61 7.34 -1.12 -6.42
C ILE A 61 8.48 -0.31 -5.80
N HIS A 62 8.51 1.01 -6.01
CA HIS A 62 9.50 1.86 -5.36
C HIS A 62 9.38 1.85 -3.84
N SER A 63 8.17 1.96 -3.28
CA SER A 63 7.97 1.86 -1.82
C SER A 63 8.40 0.51 -1.24
N ILE A 64 8.21 -0.60 -1.98
CA ILE A 64 8.71 -1.94 -1.61
C ILE A 64 10.24 -1.95 -1.59
N ILE A 65 10.89 -1.37 -2.59
CA ILE A 65 12.34 -1.24 -2.67
C ILE A 65 12.87 -0.37 -1.51
N LEU A 66 12.26 0.78 -1.22
CA LEU A 66 12.61 1.65 -0.10
C LEU A 66 12.53 0.92 1.25
N ALA A 67 11.44 0.19 1.51
CA ALA A 67 11.29 -0.60 2.74
C ALA A 67 12.28 -1.77 2.83
N SER A 68 12.58 -2.43 1.70
CA SER A 68 13.55 -3.52 1.65
C SER A 68 14.98 -3.02 1.88
N VAL A 69 15.36 -1.91 1.24
CA VAL A 69 16.67 -1.26 1.41
C VAL A 69 16.83 -0.69 2.82
N LEU A 70 15.75 -0.24 3.48
CA LEU A 70 15.81 0.15 4.89
C LEU A 70 16.15 -1.04 5.80
N SER A 71 15.52 -2.20 5.57
CA SER A 71 15.82 -3.45 6.31
C SER A 71 17.24 -3.99 6.06
N LEU A 72 17.75 -3.81 4.84
CA LEU A 72 19.11 -4.19 4.43
C LEU A 72 20.17 -3.10 4.69
N GLY A 73 19.73 -1.92 5.14
CA GLY A 73 20.55 -0.72 5.27
C GLY A 73 21.54 -0.83 6.42
N ARG A 74 22.80 -1.16 6.12
CA ARG A 74 23.89 -0.95 7.07
C ARG A 74 24.20 0.53 7.13
N THR A 75 23.96 1.14 8.28
CA THR A 75 24.50 2.46 8.58
C THR A 75 26.02 2.42 8.43
N SER A 76 26.57 3.43 7.76
CA SER A 76 28.02 3.71 7.66
C SER A 76 28.66 3.89 9.03
N VAL A 77 27.85 4.33 10.01
CA VAL A 77 28.22 4.53 11.41
C VAL A 77 27.29 3.69 12.28
N PRO A 78 27.81 2.84 13.19
CA PRO A 78 26.96 2.23 14.21
C PRO A 78 26.34 3.32 15.09
N ASP A 79 25.13 3.06 15.57
CA ASP A 79 24.50 3.89 16.59
C ASP A 79 25.39 3.92 17.84
N GLY A 80 25.46 5.09 18.48
CA GLY A 80 26.35 5.28 19.63
C GLY A 80 25.86 6.36 20.56
N THR A 81 26.71 6.73 21.52
CA THR A 81 26.39 7.75 22.52
C THR A 81 27.37 8.90 22.49
N VAL A 82 26.91 10.06 22.96
CA VAL A 82 27.72 11.25 23.22
C VAL A 82 27.48 11.66 24.66
N VAL A 83 28.56 11.93 25.40
CA VAL A 83 28.53 12.54 26.73
C VAL A 83 28.64 14.05 26.55
N LEU A 84 27.62 14.79 26.98
CA LEU A 84 27.62 16.25 26.94
C LEU A 84 28.52 16.85 28.04
N PRO A 85 28.92 18.13 27.94
CA PRO A 85 29.71 18.82 28.97
C PRO A 85 29.05 18.85 30.37
N ASN A 86 27.73 18.66 30.44
CA ASN A 86 26.95 18.56 31.68
C ASN A 86 26.84 17.12 32.25
N SER A 87 27.64 16.18 31.74
CA SER A 87 27.62 14.74 32.08
C SER A 87 26.33 13.99 31.73
N THR A 88 25.40 14.58 30.97
CA THR A 88 24.26 13.82 30.41
C THR A 88 24.68 13.02 29.19
N THR A 89 24.16 11.81 29.06
CA THR A 89 24.39 10.93 27.91
C THR A 89 23.19 10.95 26.98
N ILE A 90 23.44 11.08 25.67
CA ILE A 90 22.40 10.96 24.64
C ILE A 90 22.79 9.90 23.62
N SER A 91 21.81 9.20 23.06
CA SER A 91 21.98 8.34 21.90
C SER A 91 21.96 9.15 20.61
N VAL A 92 22.85 8.80 19.69
CA VAL A 92 23.01 9.42 18.37
C VAL A 92 22.98 8.31 17.32
N ALA A 93 22.05 8.44 16.38
CA ALA A 93 21.84 7.51 15.28
C ALA A 93 21.88 8.28 13.94
N ALA A 94 22.70 7.82 13.00
CA ALA A 94 22.87 8.45 11.70
C ALA A 94 21.87 7.90 10.68
N LEU A 95 20.62 8.37 10.79
CA LEU A 95 19.56 8.09 9.84
C LEU A 95 19.31 9.28 8.91
N ALA A 96 18.63 9.04 7.80
CA ALA A 96 18.05 10.08 6.96
C ALA A 96 16.70 9.63 6.39
N THR A 97 15.74 10.53 6.40
CA THR A 97 14.41 10.33 5.80
C THR A 97 14.54 10.43 4.28
N ASP A 98 13.78 9.63 3.51
CA ASP A 98 13.66 9.81 2.06
C ASP A 98 12.23 10.24 1.76
N LEU A 99 12.05 11.47 1.29
CA LEU A 99 10.74 12.09 1.07
C LEU A 99 9.97 11.44 -0.09
N ASP A 100 10.61 10.55 -0.87
CA ASP A 100 9.89 9.67 -1.78
C ASP A 100 8.95 8.70 -1.05
N SER A 101 9.15 8.45 0.25
CA SER A 101 8.23 7.61 1.04
C SER A 101 6.85 8.27 1.20
N ASP A 102 6.78 9.57 1.51
CA ASP A 102 5.52 10.33 1.56
C ASP A 102 4.91 10.53 0.16
N ALA A 103 5.74 10.82 -0.83
CA ALA A 103 5.31 10.98 -2.22
C ALA A 103 4.69 9.70 -2.80
N THR A 104 5.32 8.55 -2.54
CA THR A 104 4.78 7.23 -2.94
C THR A 104 3.57 6.85 -2.11
N LEU A 105 3.52 7.16 -0.79
CA LEU A 105 2.33 6.99 0.05
C LEU A 105 1.11 7.73 -0.52
N ALA A 106 1.28 8.96 -1.01
CA ALA A 106 0.21 9.71 -1.64
C ALA A 106 -0.36 9.01 -2.87
N ILE A 107 0.50 8.38 -3.69
CA ILE A 107 0.12 7.70 -4.93
C ILE A 107 -0.54 6.34 -4.64
N VAL A 108 0.07 5.51 -3.79
CA VAL A 108 -0.46 4.17 -3.46
C VAL A 108 -1.67 4.24 -2.53
N GLY A 109 -1.71 5.24 -1.65
CA GLY A 109 -2.82 5.46 -0.72
C GLY A 109 -4.09 5.94 -1.44
N THR A 110 -3.98 6.97 -2.30
CA THR A 110 -5.10 7.39 -3.15
C THR A 110 -5.50 6.28 -4.13
N GLY A 111 -4.52 5.58 -4.71
CA GLY A 111 -4.72 4.42 -5.58
C GLY A 111 -5.50 3.29 -4.92
N PHE A 112 -5.18 2.94 -3.67
CA PHE A 112 -5.93 1.93 -2.91
C PHE A 112 -7.35 2.40 -2.56
N LEU A 113 -7.51 3.62 -2.04
CA LEU A 113 -8.81 4.14 -1.59
C LEU A 113 -9.82 4.33 -2.73
N ILE A 114 -9.34 4.57 -3.96
CA ILE A 114 -10.20 4.74 -5.14
C ILE A 114 -10.63 3.42 -5.79
N VAL A 115 -10.03 2.28 -5.41
CA VAL A 115 -10.44 0.93 -5.88
C VAL A 115 -11.93 0.68 -5.68
N VAL A 116 -12.47 0.99 -4.50
CA VAL A 116 -13.88 0.70 -4.18
C VAL A 116 -14.85 1.56 -5.01
N PRO A 117 -14.69 2.89 -5.11
CA PRO A 117 -15.43 3.71 -6.08
C PRO A 117 -15.30 3.21 -7.52
N MET A 118 -14.08 2.93 -8.00
CA MET A 118 -13.86 2.41 -9.36
C MET A 118 -14.59 1.07 -9.59
N ALA A 119 -14.49 0.15 -8.65
CA ALA A 119 -15.14 -1.15 -8.72
C ALA A 119 -16.67 -1.04 -8.75
N ILE A 120 -17.27 -0.19 -7.91
CA ILE A 120 -18.73 -0.07 -7.79
C ILE A 120 -19.34 0.77 -8.92
N TRP A 121 -18.66 1.83 -9.38
CA TRP A 121 -19.22 2.80 -10.34
C TRP A 121 -18.82 2.58 -11.80
N SER A 122 -17.70 1.90 -12.09
CA SER A 122 -17.29 1.59 -13.45
C SER A 122 -18.00 0.36 -14.00
N ALA A 123 -18.69 0.51 -15.13
CA ALA A 123 -19.23 -0.62 -15.88
C ALA A 123 -18.13 -1.41 -16.63
N HIS A 124 -17.00 -0.76 -16.94
CA HIS A 124 -15.94 -1.29 -17.79
C HIS A 124 -15.23 -2.51 -17.17
N PHE A 125 -15.01 -2.51 -15.85
CA PHE A 125 -14.43 -3.64 -15.11
C PHE A 125 -15.40 -4.83 -14.88
N LYS A 126 -16.55 -4.88 -15.56
CA LYS A 126 -17.46 -6.04 -15.54
C LYS A 126 -17.09 -7.10 -16.58
N HIS A 127 -16.23 -6.80 -17.55
CA HIS A 127 -15.70 -7.81 -18.48
C HIS A 127 -14.69 -8.73 -17.78
N SER A 128 -14.81 -10.04 -18.03
CA SER A 128 -14.14 -11.12 -17.29
C SER A 128 -12.60 -11.09 -17.32
N GLY A 129 -11.99 -10.41 -18.30
CA GLY A 129 -10.53 -10.26 -18.41
C GLY A 129 -9.94 -9.10 -17.58
N ALA A 130 -10.71 -8.07 -17.24
CA ALA A 130 -10.19 -6.87 -16.58
C ALA A 130 -10.21 -6.95 -15.04
N ALA A 131 -11.11 -7.75 -14.48
CA ALA A 131 -11.21 -8.02 -13.04
C ALA A 131 -9.89 -8.50 -12.37
N PRO A 132 -9.15 -9.50 -12.87
CA PRO A 132 -7.90 -9.95 -12.24
C PRO A 132 -6.81 -8.88 -12.23
N ILE A 133 -6.73 -8.06 -13.28
CA ILE A 133 -5.74 -6.97 -13.37
C ILE A 133 -6.00 -5.94 -12.26
N LEU A 134 -7.25 -5.56 -12.05
CA LEU A 134 -7.64 -4.64 -10.98
C LEU A 134 -7.41 -5.25 -9.58
N VAL A 135 -7.60 -6.56 -9.41
CA VAL A 135 -7.27 -7.28 -8.15
C VAL A 135 -5.77 -7.25 -7.88
N LEU A 136 -4.94 -7.62 -8.86
CA LEU A 136 -3.47 -7.61 -8.72
C LEU A 136 -2.96 -6.19 -8.43
N TRP A 137 -3.52 -5.18 -9.09
CA TRP A 137 -3.18 -3.78 -8.82
C TRP A 137 -3.61 -3.34 -7.41
N THR A 138 -4.80 -3.74 -6.94
CA THR A 138 -5.27 -3.46 -5.58
C THR A 138 -4.33 -4.05 -4.53
N LEU A 139 -3.89 -5.30 -4.73
CA LEU A 139 -2.91 -5.96 -3.87
C LEU A 139 -1.55 -5.22 -3.91
N LEU A 140 -1.10 -4.80 -5.09
CA LEU A 140 0.15 -4.03 -5.24
C LEU A 140 0.07 -2.67 -4.54
N MET A 141 -1.04 -1.93 -4.68
CA MET A 141 -1.27 -0.67 -3.94
C MET A 141 -1.26 -0.91 -2.42
N PHE A 142 -1.89 -1.98 -1.94
CA PHE A 142 -1.94 -2.32 -0.52
C PHE A 142 -0.58 -2.69 0.06
N ILE A 143 0.20 -3.52 -0.64
CA ILE A 143 1.57 -3.87 -0.26
C ILE A 143 2.43 -2.61 -0.24
N GLY A 144 2.33 -1.76 -1.27
CA GLY A 144 3.05 -0.49 -1.32
C GLY A 144 2.69 0.45 -0.16
N MET A 145 1.41 0.57 0.20
CA MET A 145 0.95 1.35 1.36
C MET A 145 1.56 0.83 2.66
N ILE A 146 1.60 -0.49 2.87
CA ILE A 146 2.26 -1.09 4.04
C ILE A 146 3.76 -0.76 4.02
N CYS A 147 4.43 -0.89 2.88
CA CYS A 147 5.86 -0.58 2.77
C CYS A 147 6.17 0.90 3.04
N CYS A 148 5.32 1.84 2.59
CA CYS A 148 5.42 3.25 2.95
C CYS A 148 5.30 3.46 4.46
N MET A 149 4.26 2.86 5.09
CA MET A 149 4.05 2.94 6.54
C MET A 149 5.23 2.34 7.32
N VAL A 150 5.76 1.19 6.88
CA VAL A 150 6.97 0.60 7.49
C VAL A 150 8.17 1.54 7.36
N ASN A 151 8.37 2.21 6.22
CA ASN A 151 9.45 3.19 6.05
C ASN A 151 9.31 4.34 7.06
N LEU A 152 8.12 4.94 7.14
CA LEU A 152 7.81 6.03 8.06
C LEU A 152 7.98 5.62 9.54
N TYR A 153 7.48 4.46 9.96
CA TYR A 153 7.57 4.04 11.37
C TYR A 153 8.95 3.52 11.78
N ALA A 154 9.63 2.76 10.92
CA ALA A 154 10.95 2.19 11.26
C ALA A 154 12.04 3.26 11.36
N ILE A 155 11.92 4.34 10.58
CA ILE A 155 12.82 5.49 10.65
C ILE A 155 12.57 6.32 11.93
N ASN A 156 11.33 6.41 12.41
CA ASN A 156 10.95 7.31 13.52
C ASN A 156 11.27 6.80 14.95
N GLY A 157 11.44 5.49 15.17
CA GLY A 157 11.73 4.90 16.51
C GLY A 157 10.65 5.13 17.58
N SER A 158 9.55 5.80 17.24
CA SER A 158 8.44 6.22 18.08
C SER A 158 7.16 6.23 17.26
N SER A 159 6.04 5.86 17.87
CA SER A 159 4.81 5.47 17.17
C SER A 159 3.97 6.62 16.61
N THR A 160 4.33 7.88 16.81
CA THR A 160 3.45 9.04 16.52
C THR A 160 4.13 10.34 16.08
N GLY A 161 5.42 10.35 15.70
CA GLY A 161 6.06 11.61 15.29
C GLY A 161 7.36 11.47 14.48
N PRO A 162 7.75 12.55 13.76
CA PRO A 162 8.86 12.58 12.80
C PRO A 162 10.25 12.56 13.45
N LEU A 163 11.27 12.30 12.62
CA LEU A 163 12.65 12.08 13.04
C LEU A 163 13.31 13.35 13.58
N ARG A 164 13.40 13.46 14.91
CA ARG A 164 14.11 14.55 15.57
C ARG A 164 15.56 14.16 15.85
N GLN A 165 16.47 14.68 15.05
CA GLN A 165 17.89 14.36 15.15
C GLN A 165 18.64 15.44 15.93
N PHE A 166 19.69 15.03 16.64
CA PHE A 166 20.57 15.94 17.35
C PHE A 166 21.57 16.57 16.38
N ARG A 167 21.75 17.89 16.46
CA ARG A 167 22.96 18.60 16.02
C ARG A 167 23.74 19.08 17.22
N PHE A 168 25.05 19.20 17.09
CA PHE A 168 25.93 19.76 18.11
C PHE A 168 26.51 21.05 17.58
N CYS A 169 26.47 22.13 18.36
CA CYS A 169 26.87 23.47 17.91
C CYS A 169 27.60 24.23 19.02
N ASN A 170 28.48 25.15 18.64
CA ASN A 170 29.04 26.13 19.59
C ASN A 170 27.94 27.04 20.16
N LEU A 171 28.16 27.52 21.39
CA LEU A 171 27.26 28.48 22.04
C LEU A 171 27.04 29.74 21.19
N GLY A 172 25.78 30.11 20.99
CA GLY A 172 25.38 31.31 20.26
C GLY A 172 25.51 31.26 18.74
N TYR A 173 25.99 30.15 18.16
CA TYR A 173 26.06 29.98 16.72
C TYR A 173 24.65 29.74 16.12
N ASN A 174 24.34 30.38 15.00
CA ASN A 174 23.02 30.35 14.38
C ASN A 174 23.10 29.96 12.90
N ASP A 175 22.66 28.74 12.59
CA ASP A 175 22.70 28.18 11.23
C ASP A 175 21.68 28.81 10.28
N SER A 176 22.13 29.06 9.04
CA SER A 176 21.27 29.23 7.87
C SER A 176 20.80 27.88 7.33
N LEU A 177 19.67 27.39 7.84
CA LEU A 177 18.97 26.20 7.34
C LEU A 177 17.88 26.64 6.33
N PRO A 178 17.63 25.87 5.24
CA PRO A 178 18.26 24.60 4.87
C PRO A 178 19.59 24.76 4.11
N PHE A 179 20.44 23.73 4.13
CA PHE A 179 21.69 23.68 3.36
C PHE A 179 22.05 22.24 2.93
N ASN A 180 22.88 22.12 1.88
CA ASN A 180 23.33 20.82 1.34
C ASN A 180 24.45 20.21 2.19
N GLY A 181 24.32 18.94 2.51
CA GLY A 181 25.07 18.20 3.52
C GLY A 181 26.51 17.81 3.21
N SER A 182 27.17 18.49 2.27
CA SER A 182 28.52 18.14 1.83
C SER A 182 29.58 19.07 2.46
N PRO A 183 30.67 18.54 3.06
CA PRO A 183 31.02 17.13 3.23
C PRO A 183 30.47 16.51 4.53
N ALA A 184 30.34 15.17 4.53
CA ALA A 184 30.01 14.40 5.73
C ALA A 184 31.10 14.50 6.83
N THR A 185 30.72 14.31 8.09
CA THR A 185 31.64 14.41 9.24
C THR A 185 32.63 13.23 9.26
N ILE A 186 33.93 13.54 9.34
CA ILE A 186 35.00 12.53 9.51
C ILE A 186 34.87 11.91 10.90
N ILE A 187 34.65 10.60 10.96
CA ILE A 187 34.42 9.86 12.21
C ILE A 187 35.74 9.47 12.85
N ASN A 188 35.88 9.67 14.16
CA ASN A 188 37.01 9.20 14.95
C ASN A 188 36.56 8.10 15.94
N GLN A 189 36.45 6.86 15.46
CA GLN A 189 36.09 5.63 16.21
C GLN A 189 34.66 5.57 16.81
N SER A 190 34.21 6.61 17.51
CA SER A 190 32.89 6.68 18.16
C SER A 190 32.29 8.08 18.04
N TRP A 191 30.96 8.20 18.18
CA TRP A 191 30.28 9.51 18.19
C TRP A 191 30.83 10.45 19.27
N ASN A 192 31.04 9.95 20.49
CA ASN A 192 31.61 10.73 21.58
C ASN A 192 32.97 11.34 21.18
N ASN A 193 33.92 10.50 20.77
CA ASN A 193 35.26 10.95 20.39
C ASN A 193 35.23 11.89 19.17
N THR A 194 34.35 11.63 18.19
CA THR A 194 34.16 12.49 17.01
C THR A 194 33.70 13.90 17.39
N VAL A 195 32.69 14.00 18.26
CA VAL A 195 32.14 15.29 18.71
C VAL A 195 33.16 16.07 19.55
N TRP A 196 33.78 15.41 20.53
CA TRP A 196 34.80 16.05 21.38
C TRP A 196 36.03 16.48 20.56
N THR A 197 36.59 15.60 19.71
CA THR A 197 37.73 15.94 18.84
C THR A 197 37.45 17.16 17.94
N TYR A 198 36.22 17.28 17.41
CA TYR A 198 35.86 18.41 16.55
C TYR A 198 35.86 19.74 17.32
N PHE A 199 35.22 19.79 18.50
CA PHE A 199 35.14 21.03 19.28
C PHE A 199 36.43 21.35 20.05
N GLU A 200 37.28 20.36 20.34
CA GLU A 200 38.64 20.59 20.87
C GLU A 200 39.61 21.18 19.84
N ASN A 201 39.51 20.76 18.57
CA ASN A 201 40.40 21.23 17.50
C ASN A 201 39.86 22.42 16.70
N GLN A 202 38.60 22.83 16.89
CA GLN A 202 38.05 23.99 16.19
C GLN A 202 38.74 25.29 16.63
N ASN A 203 39.19 26.06 15.66
CA ASN A 203 39.64 27.43 15.89
C ASN A 203 38.41 28.30 16.24
N PRO A 204 38.38 28.99 17.40
CA PRO A 204 37.21 29.79 17.83
C PRO A 204 36.84 30.94 16.88
N ALA A 205 37.71 31.27 15.90
CA ALA A 205 37.38 32.20 14.81
C ALA A 205 36.36 31.65 13.78
N PHE A 206 36.12 30.33 13.73
CA PHE A 206 35.20 29.68 12.78
C PHE A 206 34.24 28.72 13.51
N PRO A 207 33.23 29.23 14.23
CA PRO A 207 32.26 28.37 14.90
C PRO A 207 31.47 27.54 13.88
N GLY A 208 31.25 26.26 14.17
CA GLY A 208 30.46 25.36 13.33
C GLY A 208 29.54 24.45 14.13
N CYS A 209 28.78 23.63 13.39
CA CYS A 209 27.96 22.56 13.93
C CYS A 209 28.33 21.21 13.30
N ILE A 210 28.15 20.15 14.08
CA ILE A 210 28.18 18.76 13.63
C ILE A 210 26.74 18.28 13.46
N TYR A 211 26.49 17.62 12.34
CA TYR A 211 25.22 17.02 11.99
C TYR A 211 25.44 15.51 11.76
N PRO A 212 25.28 14.66 12.79
CA PRO A 212 25.46 13.22 12.70
C PRO A 212 24.72 12.57 11.54
N CYS A 213 23.54 13.09 11.20
CA CYS A 213 22.71 12.59 10.12
C CYS A 213 23.30 12.77 8.72
N LEU A 214 24.27 13.68 8.52
CA LEU A 214 25.01 13.82 7.26
C LEU A 214 25.85 12.60 6.89
N ASN A 215 26.11 11.72 7.86
CA ASN A 215 26.82 10.48 7.61
C ASN A 215 25.91 9.33 7.14
N ALA A 216 24.59 9.52 7.17
CA ALA A 216 23.63 8.49 6.77
C ALA A 216 23.83 8.10 5.30
N ASN A 217 23.92 6.80 5.05
CA ASN A 217 24.05 6.19 3.73
C ASN A 217 22.77 5.43 3.37
N LYS A 218 22.20 5.71 2.19
CA LYS A 218 21.19 4.84 1.56
C LYS A 218 21.75 4.23 0.28
N LEU A 219 21.42 2.96 0.02
CA LEU A 219 21.90 2.25 -1.16
C LEU A 219 21.37 2.82 -2.50
N LEU A 220 20.30 3.62 -2.44
CA LEU A 220 19.60 4.19 -3.60
C LEU A 220 19.92 5.67 -3.87
N ARG A 221 20.71 6.33 -3.00
CA ARG A 221 20.93 7.78 -3.03
C ARG A 221 22.39 8.11 -2.73
N GLN A 222 22.91 9.17 -3.34
CA GLN A 222 24.28 9.63 -3.09
C GLN A 222 24.32 10.49 -1.82
N SER A 223 25.34 10.34 -0.96
CA SER A 223 25.44 11.10 0.29
C SER A 223 25.56 12.62 0.10
N GLY A 224 25.96 13.08 -1.09
CA GLY A 224 26.01 14.50 -1.45
C GLY A 224 24.64 15.16 -1.66
N ASP A 225 23.57 14.37 -1.87
CA ASP A 225 22.21 14.87 -2.13
C ASP A 225 21.42 15.18 -0.85
N LEU A 226 22.03 14.96 0.33
CA LEU A 226 21.38 15.16 1.61
C LEU A 226 21.17 16.65 1.90
N ILE A 227 19.99 17.03 2.39
CA ILE A 227 19.70 18.39 2.81
C ILE A 227 19.34 18.39 4.29
N VAL A 228 19.96 19.27 5.07
CA VAL A 228 19.59 19.46 6.48
C VAL A 228 18.48 20.49 6.54
N VAL A 229 17.35 20.11 7.14
CA VAL A 229 16.20 21.00 7.37
C VAL A 229 15.99 21.22 8.86
N ARG A 230 15.42 22.37 9.23
CA ARG A 230 14.97 22.60 10.61
C ARG A 230 13.57 22.00 10.78
N PHE A 231 13.39 21.17 11.79
CA PHE A 231 12.10 20.57 12.08
C PHE A 231 11.09 21.62 12.61
N LEU A 232 9.89 21.64 12.03
CA LEU A 232 8.84 22.58 12.41
C LEU A 232 8.15 22.15 13.72
N ASN A 233 8.64 22.66 14.86
CA ASN A 233 8.09 22.37 16.18
C ASN A 233 6.68 22.99 16.40
N LEU A 234 5.65 22.33 15.88
CA LEU A 234 4.25 22.65 16.15
C LEU A 234 3.90 22.33 17.61
N ARG A 235 3.66 23.38 18.40
CA ARG A 235 3.23 23.26 19.80
C ARG A 235 1.72 23.02 19.90
N PRO A 236 1.21 22.38 20.97
CA PRO A 236 -0.23 22.19 21.20
C PRO A 236 -1.07 23.48 21.28
N SER A 237 -0.42 24.63 21.48
CA SER A 237 -1.04 25.96 21.41
C SER A 237 -1.41 26.40 19.98
N ASN A 238 -0.83 25.78 18.95
CA ASN A 238 -1.01 26.21 17.57
C ASN A 238 -2.26 25.51 16.97
N PRO A 239 -3.19 26.24 16.32
CA PRO A 239 -4.39 25.61 15.73
C PRO A 239 -4.04 24.58 14.64
N LEU A 240 -2.90 24.75 13.97
CA LEU A 240 -2.36 23.81 12.98
C LEU A 240 -2.13 22.40 13.57
N TYR A 241 -1.63 22.32 14.81
CA TYR A 241 -1.35 21.06 15.50
C TYR A 241 -2.64 20.24 15.72
N TRP A 242 -3.70 20.90 16.16
CA TRP A 242 -5.01 20.26 16.33
C TRP A 242 -5.63 19.86 15.00
N GLY A 243 -5.52 20.69 13.95
CA GLY A 243 -5.97 20.35 12.61
C GLY A 243 -5.29 19.07 12.07
N MET A 244 -3.96 19.00 12.16
CA MET A 244 -3.20 17.82 11.73
C MET A 244 -3.59 16.56 12.53
N ASN A 245 -3.70 16.67 13.86
CA ASN A 245 -4.06 15.52 14.71
C ASN A 245 -5.49 15.02 14.50
N VAL A 246 -6.47 15.92 14.31
CA VAL A 246 -7.86 15.53 14.05
C VAL A 246 -7.97 14.81 12.70
N ILE A 247 -7.34 15.34 11.65
CA ILE A 247 -7.38 14.72 10.31
C ILE A 247 -6.61 13.39 10.31
N SER A 248 -5.45 13.34 10.98
CA SER A 248 -4.69 12.12 11.22
C SER A 248 -5.53 11.04 11.92
N ALA A 249 -6.25 11.38 13.00
CA ALA A 249 -7.13 10.46 13.71
C ALA A 249 -8.29 9.95 12.83
N ILE A 250 -8.88 10.81 11.99
CA ILE A 250 -9.91 10.40 11.01
C ILE A 250 -9.31 9.38 10.01
N ILE A 251 -8.10 9.62 9.51
CA ILE A 251 -7.44 8.75 8.53
C ILE A 251 -7.05 7.40 9.16
N TYR A 252 -6.37 7.40 10.30
CA TYR A 252 -6.00 6.16 11.01
C TYR A 252 -7.21 5.37 11.52
N GLY A 253 -8.36 6.01 11.77
CA GLY A 253 -9.61 5.32 12.06
C GLY A 253 -10.31 4.75 10.82
N CYS A 254 -10.35 5.52 9.72
CA CYS A 254 -11.13 5.15 8.54
C CYS A 254 -10.39 4.24 7.56
N VAL A 255 -9.07 4.39 7.39
CA VAL A 255 -8.29 3.58 6.43
C VAL A 255 -8.30 2.07 6.77
N PRO A 256 -8.18 1.62 8.04
CA PRO A 256 -8.33 0.20 8.38
C PRO A 256 -9.71 -0.36 8.05
N LEU A 257 -10.77 0.43 8.24
CA LEU A 257 -12.12 0.05 7.80
C LEU A 257 -12.18 -0.04 6.26
N SER A 258 -11.57 0.91 5.56
CA SER A 258 -11.46 0.89 4.09
C SER A 258 -10.72 -0.33 3.57
N ILE A 259 -9.64 -0.75 4.25
CA ILE A 259 -8.91 -1.98 3.96
C ILE A 259 -9.84 -3.19 4.09
N LEU A 260 -10.52 -3.34 5.24
CA LEU A 260 -11.45 -4.45 5.48
C LEU A 260 -12.53 -4.56 4.40
N PHE A 261 -13.23 -3.48 4.09
CA PHE A 261 -14.28 -3.48 3.06
C PHE A 261 -13.73 -3.74 1.65
N SER A 262 -12.54 -3.22 1.32
CA SER A 262 -11.88 -3.47 0.03
C SER A 262 -11.55 -4.95 -0.14
N PHE A 263 -10.99 -5.61 0.88
CA PHE A 263 -10.72 -7.05 0.85
C PHE A 263 -12.00 -7.89 0.72
N VAL A 264 -13.09 -7.53 1.41
CA VAL A 264 -14.39 -8.22 1.26
C VAL A 264 -14.91 -8.10 -0.18
N ILE A 265 -14.88 -6.90 -0.78
CA ILE A 265 -15.32 -6.69 -2.17
C ILE A 265 -14.43 -7.45 -3.16
N MET A 266 -13.11 -7.47 -2.93
CA MET A 266 -12.14 -8.17 -3.76
C MET A 266 -12.34 -9.70 -3.72
N LEU A 267 -12.55 -10.27 -2.54
CA LEU A 267 -12.86 -11.71 -2.37
C LEU A 267 -14.18 -12.11 -3.03
N LEU A 268 -15.21 -11.24 -2.96
CA LEU A 268 -16.48 -11.48 -3.65
C LEU A 268 -16.31 -11.47 -5.18
N ARG A 269 -15.45 -10.60 -5.73
CA ARG A 269 -15.13 -10.55 -7.16
C ARG A 269 -14.32 -11.76 -7.64
N LEU A 270 -13.30 -12.17 -6.88
CA LEU A 270 -12.49 -13.36 -7.19
C LEU A 270 -13.33 -14.64 -7.22
N ARG A 271 -14.40 -14.72 -6.42
CA ARG A 271 -15.34 -15.86 -6.40
C ARG A 271 -16.32 -15.88 -7.57
N GLY A 272 -16.25 -14.95 -8.52
CA GLY A 272 -17.00 -15.01 -9.79
C GLY A 272 -18.53 -14.98 -9.67
N ARG A 273 -19.09 -14.72 -8.48
CA ARG A 273 -20.54 -14.78 -8.26
C ARG A 273 -21.24 -13.68 -9.07
N LYS A 274 -22.06 -14.12 -10.04
CA LYS A 274 -23.07 -13.27 -10.68
C LYS A 274 -23.89 -12.58 -9.58
N SER A 275 -24.24 -11.31 -9.78
CA SER A 275 -24.85 -10.44 -8.75
C SER A 275 -26.31 -10.79 -8.38
N GLY A 276 -26.77 -11.98 -8.76
CA GLY A 276 -28.08 -12.55 -8.49
C GLY A 276 -27.98 -14.05 -8.78
N GLU A 277 -27.73 -14.81 -7.72
CA GLU A 277 -28.32 -16.10 -7.36
C GLU A 277 -27.59 -16.57 -6.09
N TRP A 278 -28.17 -16.30 -4.91
CA TRP A 278 -27.77 -16.97 -3.67
C TRP A 278 -28.71 -18.15 -3.44
N ASP A 279 -28.78 -19.04 -4.42
CA ASP A 279 -29.53 -20.27 -4.27
C ASP A 279 -28.68 -21.27 -3.46
N PHE A 280 -28.84 -21.20 -2.15
CA PHE A 280 -28.64 -22.33 -1.28
C PHE A 280 -30.03 -22.87 -0.96
N ASP A 281 -30.56 -23.73 -1.83
CA ASP A 281 -31.62 -24.64 -1.44
C ASP A 281 -31.04 -25.70 -0.49
N SER A 282 -30.80 -25.26 0.74
CA SER A 282 -30.82 -26.13 1.90
C SER A 282 -31.94 -25.63 2.79
N THR A 283 -32.89 -26.51 3.07
CA THR A 283 -34.25 -26.27 3.58
C THR A 283 -34.31 -25.81 5.05
N LEU A 284 -33.26 -25.12 5.53
CA LEU A 284 -32.99 -24.71 6.90
C LEU A 284 -32.30 -23.32 7.00
N GLU A 285 -32.42 -22.42 5.99
CA GLU A 285 -31.96 -21.02 6.15
C GLU A 285 -32.75 -20.30 7.26
N THR A 286 -32.10 -20.09 8.41
CA THR A 286 -32.69 -19.36 9.53
C THR A 286 -32.89 -17.88 9.20
N ARG A 287 -34.06 -17.33 9.56
CA ARG A 287 -34.49 -15.91 9.39
C ARG A 287 -33.43 -14.86 9.78
N TRP A 288 -32.51 -15.23 10.67
CA TRP A 288 -31.38 -14.42 11.13
C TRP A 288 -30.27 -14.27 10.07
N ARG A 289 -29.93 -15.34 9.33
CA ARG A 289 -28.90 -15.31 8.26
C ARG A 289 -29.32 -14.40 7.11
N THR A 290 -30.59 -14.44 6.70
CA THR A 290 -31.14 -13.58 5.65
C THR A 290 -31.12 -12.10 6.06
N ARG A 291 -31.44 -11.78 7.33
CA ARG A 291 -31.31 -10.41 7.88
C ARG A 291 -29.87 -9.93 7.89
N LEU A 292 -28.94 -10.77 8.35
CA LEU A 292 -27.51 -10.44 8.39
C LEU A 292 -26.93 -10.23 6.98
N ARG A 293 -27.32 -11.06 6.00
CA ARG A 293 -26.96 -10.92 4.58
C ARG A 293 -27.40 -9.57 4.03
N ASN A 294 -28.67 -9.19 4.25
CA ASN A 294 -29.22 -7.93 3.77
C ASN A 294 -28.58 -6.72 4.45
N PHE A 295 -28.31 -6.80 5.76
CA PHE A 295 -27.57 -5.77 6.50
C PHE A 295 -26.16 -5.57 5.93
N SER A 296 -25.39 -6.64 5.72
CA SER A 296 -24.04 -6.56 5.16
C SER A 296 -24.01 -5.98 3.74
N ILE A 297 -24.97 -6.34 2.88
CA ILE A 297 -25.10 -5.75 1.54
C ILE A 297 -25.46 -4.25 1.63
N GLY A 298 -26.32 -3.86 2.57
CA GLY A 298 -26.61 -2.45 2.85
C GLY A 298 -25.38 -1.68 3.33
N ALA A 299 -24.64 -2.22 4.30
CA ALA A 299 -23.43 -1.62 4.85
C ALA A 299 -22.33 -1.45 3.78
N VAL A 300 -22.07 -2.46 2.95
CA VAL A 300 -21.12 -2.37 1.82
C VAL A 300 -21.54 -1.31 0.80
N ASN A 301 -22.84 -1.18 0.52
CA ASN A 301 -23.34 -0.14 -0.39
C ASN A 301 -23.21 1.27 0.19
N ILE A 302 -23.52 1.47 1.47
CA ILE A 302 -23.36 2.77 2.16
C ILE A 302 -21.87 3.14 2.24
N TYR A 303 -21.04 2.18 2.67
CA TYR A 303 -19.59 2.33 2.71
C TYR A 303 -19.05 2.76 1.34
N GLY A 304 -19.34 1.99 0.29
CA GLY A 304 -18.77 2.22 -1.04
C GLY A 304 -19.26 3.48 -1.75
N LYS A 305 -20.50 3.94 -1.47
CA LYS A 305 -21.09 5.13 -2.12
C LYS A 305 -20.84 6.44 -1.37
N ILE A 306 -20.67 6.41 -0.06
CA ILE A 306 -20.62 7.62 0.78
C ILE A 306 -19.30 7.69 1.55
N LEU A 307 -18.96 6.67 2.35
CA LEU A 307 -17.78 6.73 3.21
C LEU A 307 -16.48 6.63 2.41
N SER A 308 -16.38 5.73 1.44
CA SER A 308 -15.17 5.55 0.62
C SER A 308 -14.76 6.81 -0.17
N PRO A 309 -15.65 7.52 -0.89
CA PRO A 309 -15.26 8.77 -1.55
C PRO A 309 -14.95 9.89 -0.55
N PHE A 310 -15.61 9.94 0.62
CA PHE A 310 -15.27 10.88 1.68
C PHE A 310 -13.85 10.64 2.21
N VAL A 311 -13.50 9.39 2.56
CA VAL A 311 -12.17 9.02 3.04
C VAL A 311 -11.10 9.27 1.97
N PHE A 312 -11.40 9.01 0.69
CA PHE A 312 -10.51 9.35 -0.43
C PHE A 312 -10.20 10.85 -0.49
N VAL A 313 -11.22 11.73 -0.40
CA VAL A 313 -11.03 13.19 -0.44
C VAL A 313 -10.26 13.67 0.79
N VAL A 314 -10.62 13.21 1.99
CA VAL A 314 -9.92 13.59 3.23
C VAL A 314 -8.45 13.16 3.20
N PHE A 315 -8.16 11.93 2.74
CA PHE A 315 -6.80 11.44 2.58
C PHE A 315 -6.00 12.24 1.55
N LEU A 316 -6.59 12.55 0.38
CA LEU A 316 -5.92 13.31 -0.68
C LEU A 316 -5.56 14.73 -0.20
N VAL A 317 -6.51 15.43 0.44
CA VAL A 317 -6.26 16.77 0.99
C VAL A 317 -5.19 16.73 2.08
N TRP A 318 -5.23 15.73 2.97
CA TRP A 318 -4.24 15.58 4.03
C TRP A 318 -2.84 15.30 3.49
N VAL A 319 -2.69 14.34 2.57
CA VAL A 319 -1.36 13.91 2.11
C VAL A 319 -0.69 14.98 1.26
N GLU A 320 -1.43 15.71 0.41
CA GLU A 320 -0.89 16.88 -0.29
C GLU A 320 -0.57 18.05 0.65
N TRP A 321 -1.30 18.18 1.76
CA TRP A 321 -0.98 19.18 2.78
C TRP A 321 0.32 18.84 3.54
N ILE A 322 0.54 17.56 3.89
CA ILE A 322 1.83 17.10 4.44
C ILE A 322 2.96 17.38 3.43
N ILE A 323 2.83 16.90 2.20
CA ILE A 323 3.85 17.06 1.14
C ILE A 323 4.06 18.52 0.72
N SER A 324 3.16 19.44 1.08
CA SER A 324 3.36 20.87 0.84
C SER A 324 4.55 21.45 1.61
N TYR A 325 4.96 20.79 2.71
CA TYR A 325 6.13 21.15 3.54
C TYR A 325 7.44 20.46 3.11
N ASP A 326 7.36 19.44 2.24
CA ASP A 326 8.52 18.64 1.82
C ASP A 326 9.41 19.36 0.79
N LEU A 327 10.72 19.09 0.87
CA LEU A 327 11.67 19.50 -0.16
C LEU A 327 11.52 18.66 -1.43
N GLN A 328 11.44 19.35 -2.57
CA GLN A 328 11.29 18.74 -3.90
C GLN A 328 12.55 18.96 -4.71
N SER A 329 13.09 17.90 -5.34
CA SER A 329 14.15 18.03 -6.33
C SER A 329 13.54 18.25 -7.71
N GLU A 330 14.12 19.19 -8.47
CA GLU A 330 13.81 19.32 -9.91
C GLU A 330 14.51 18.23 -10.73
N SER A 331 15.55 17.59 -10.17
CA SER A 331 16.27 16.48 -10.80
C SER A 331 15.45 15.18 -10.79
N MET A 332 15.40 14.52 -11.96
CA MET A 332 14.89 13.15 -12.13
C MET A 332 16.00 12.10 -11.95
N GLN A 333 16.98 12.39 -11.09
CA GLN A 333 18.16 11.53 -10.91
C GLN A 333 17.83 10.23 -10.16
N GLU A 334 18.66 9.23 -10.39
CA GLU A 334 18.55 7.86 -9.87
C GLU A 334 17.17 7.21 -10.10
N VAL A 335 16.21 7.41 -9.18
CA VAL A 335 14.91 6.70 -9.19
C VAL A 335 14.05 7.02 -10.42
N GLY A 336 14.15 8.24 -10.95
CA GLY A 336 13.33 8.70 -12.10
C GLY A 336 13.55 7.91 -13.39
N GLN A 337 14.70 7.25 -13.53
CA GLN A 337 15.12 6.62 -14.78
C GLN A 337 14.51 5.22 -14.99
N TRP A 338 14.09 4.53 -13.92
CA TRP A 338 13.67 3.12 -14.01
C TRP A 338 12.13 2.97 -14.07
N ALA A 339 11.38 3.98 -13.64
CA ALA A 339 9.92 3.94 -13.62
C ALA A 339 9.28 3.62 -15.00
N PRO A 340 9.80 4.11 -16.15
CA PRO A 340 9.30 3.70 -17.47
C PRO A 340 9.49 2.20 -17.74
N LEU A 341 10.64 1.62 -17.37
CA LEU A 341 10.91 0.18 -17.53
C LEU A 341 9.96 -0.66 -16.67
N VAL A 342 9.74 -0.25 -15.42
CA VAL A 342 8.77 -0.88 -14.51
C VAL A 342 7.35 -0.78 -15.07
N GLY A 343 6.96 0.37 -15.61
CA GLY A 343 5.66 0.59 -16.24
C GLY A 343 5.44 -0.32 -17.46
N VAL A 344 6.45 -0.50 -18.32
CA VAL A 344 6.40 -1.43 -19.46
C VAL A 344 6.30 -2.88 -18.98
N ALA A 345 7.07 -3.29 -17.97
CA ALA A 345 6.99 -4.63 -17.40
C ALA A 345 5.59 -4.93 -16.82
N LEU A 346 5.02 -3.99 -16.07
CA LEU A 346 3.66 -4.10 -15.53
C LEU A 346 2.60 -4.19 -16.64
N ALA A 347 2.74 -3.42 -17.72
CA ALA A 347 1.85 -3.49 -18.88
C ALA A 347 1.93 -4.85 -19.59
N MET A 348 3.13 -5.43 -19.74
CA MET A 348 3.30 -6.79 -20.29
C MET A 348 2.66 -7.85 -19.39
N ILE A 349 2.85 -7.77 -18.06
CA ILE A 349 2.20 -8.67 -17.09
C ILE A 349 0.68 -8.56 -17.19
N ALA A 350 0.13 -7.35 -17.25
CA ALA A 350 -1.31 -7.12 -17.40
C ALA A 350 -1.86 -7.71 -18.71
N ALA A 351 -1.13 -7.59 -19.82
CA ALA A 351 -1.50 -8.19 -21.10
C ALA A 351 -1.48 -9.72 -21.07
N VAL A 352 -0.49 -10.33 -20.42
CA VAL A 352 -0.43 -11.79 -20.21
C VAL A 352 -1.60 -12.26 -19.34
N VAL A 353 -1.84 -11.59 -18.20
CA VAL A 353 -2.98 -11.91 -17.32
C VAL A 353 -4.30 -11.81 -18.08
N GLY A 354 -4.55 -10.71 -18.79
CA GLY A 354 -5.77 -10.51 -19.57
C GLY A 354 -6.00 -11.60 -20.64
N LYS A 355 -4.93 -12.07 -21.29
CA LYS A 355 -4.99 -13.10 -22.35
C LYS A 355 -5.21 -14.52 -21.81
N TYR A 356 -4.58 -14.88 -20.70
CA TYR A 356 -4.58 -16.27 -20.21
C TYR A 356 -5.57 -16.53 -19.06
N TRP A 357 -5.99 -15.50 -18.31
CA TRP A 357 -6.95 -15.65 -17.20
C TRP A 357 -8.25 -16.38 -17.58
N PRO A 358 -8.92 -16.09 -18.73
CA PRO A 358 -10.15 -16.79 -19.11
C PRO A 358 -9.97 -18.27 -19.49
N LYS A 359 -8.72 -18.74 -19.65
CA LYS A 359 -8.41 -20.18 -19.78
C LYS A 359 -8.17 -20.78 -18.40
N LEU A 360 -7.35 -20.11 -17.58
CA LEU A 360 -7.02 -20.54 -16.23
C LEU A 360 -8.26 -20.66 -15.33
N SER A 361 -9.17 -19.69 -15.38
CA SER A 361 -10.39 -19.71 -14.56
C SER A 361 -11.26 -20.92 -14.90
N ARG A 362 -11.45 -21.23 -16.19
CA ARG A 362 -12.22 -22.40 -16.63
C ARG A 362 -11.58 -23.73 -16.21
N ALA A 363 -10.25 -23.84 -16.29
CA ALA A 363 -9.54 -25.03 -15.83
C ALA A 363 -9.63 -25.20 -14.30
N TRP A 364 -9.59 -24.09 -13.55
CA TRP A 364 -9.75 -24.08 -12.10
C TRP A 364 -11.17 -24.48 -11.69
N ASP A 365 -12.20 -23.96 -12.37
CA ASP A 365 -13.59 -24.28 -12.10
C ASP A 365 -13.91 -25.76 -12.41
N ASP A 366 -13.40 -26.31 -13.52
CA ASP A 366 -13.53 -27.74 -13.85
C ASP A 366 -12.83 -28.63 -12.80
N HIS A 367 -11.60 -28.31 -12.40
CA HIS A 367 -10.93 -29.04 -11.32
C HIS A 367 -11.73 -28.97 -10.00
N ARG A 368 -12.24 -27.79 -9.64
CA ARG A 368 -13.03 -27.62 -8.41
C ARG A 368 -14.32 -28.45 -8.44
N GLN A 369 -14.98 -28.50 -9.59
CA GLN A 369 -16.21 -29.27 -9.75
C GLN A 369 -15.95 -30.77 -9.69
N ARG A 370 -14.84 -31.26 -10.27
CA ARG A 370 -14.39 -32.66 -10.09
C ARG A 370 -14.08 -33.00 -8.63
N SER A 371 -13.33 -32.16 -7.92
CA SER A 371 -13.02 -32.38 -6.50
C SER A 371 -14.29 -32.42 -5.63
N GLY A 372 -15.25 -31.52 -5.86
CA GLY A 372 -16.50 -31.48 -5.10
C GLY A 372 -17.48 -32.63 -5.39
N VAL A 373 -17.35 -33.32 -6.53
CA VAL A 373 -18.11 -34.55 -6.82
C VAL A 373 -17.53 -35.74 -6.06
N CYS A 374 -16.20 -35.85 -5.93
CA CYS A 374 -15.56 -36.91 -5.15
C CYS A 374 -15.89 -36.85 -3.64
N ASP A 375 -16.15 -35.66 -3.09
CA ASP A 375 -16.59 -35.51 -1.69
C ASP A 375 -18.05 -35.96 -1.44
N LEU A 376 -18.85 -36.18 -2.50
CA LEU A 376 -20.24 -36.63 -2.43
C LEU A 376 -20.43 -38.12 -2.76
N GLU A 377 -19.42 -38.78 -3.35
CA GLU A 377 -19.44 -40.21 -3.67
C GLU A 377 -18.50 -41.02 -2.76
N MET A 378 -18.90 -41.23 -1.51
CA MET A 378 -18.43 -42.35 -0.69
C MET A 378 -19.58 -43.05 0.04
N PRO A 379 -19.46 -44.36 0.30
CA PRO A 379 -20.48 -45.30 -0.18
C PRO A 379 -21.62 -45.55 0.80
N GLU A 380 -22.85 -45.51 0.29
CA GLU A 380 -23.99 -46.15 0.93
C GLU A 380 -23.80 -47.68 0.90
N ARG A 381 -23.38 -48.28 2.02
CA ARG A 381 -23.41 -49.73 2.19
C ARG A 381 -23.66 -50.12 3.65
N ILE A 382 -24.54 -51.12 3.81
CA ILE A 382 -24.90 -51.85 5.04
C ILE A 382 -25.98 -51.17 5.92
N GLN A 383 -27.26 -51.34 5.55
CA GLN A 383 -28.23 -52.07 6.41
C GLN A 383 -29.61 -52.23 5.71
N SER A 384 -29.88 -53.42 5.14
CA SER A 384 -31.21 -54.07 5.15
C SER A 384 -31.22 -55.39 4.35
N GLU A 385 -30.61 -56.44 4.90
CA GLU A 385 -31.24 -57.77 4.79
C GLU A 385 -32.12 -57.97 6.02
N ASN A 386 -33.19 -58.76 5.87
CA ASN A 386 -34.26 -59.00 6.85
C ASN A 386 -35.31 -57.89 7.02
N LEU A 387 -36.33 -57.90 6.15
CA LEU A 387 -37.71 -57.92 6.61
C LEU A 387 -38.64 -58.53 5.54
N VAL A 388 -39.00 -59.80 5.76
CA VAL A 388 -39.99 -60.52 4.96
C VAL A 388 -41.39 -60.22 5.49
N GLY A 389 -42.28 -59.77 4.60
CA GLY A 389 -43.72 -60.08 4.67
C GLY A 389 -44.70 -58.94 5.01
N LYS A 390 -45.86 -59.03 4.34
CA LYS A 390 -47.07 -58.15 4.39
C LYS A 390 -46.91 -56.80 3.66
N GLY A 391 -47.82 -56.37 2.79
CA GLY A 391 -49.03 -57.02 2.24
C GLY A 391 -50.05 -55.98 1.75
N GLY A 392 -50.67 -56.18 0.58
CA GLY A 392 -51.61 -55.23 -0.07
C GLY A 392 -50.90 -54.02 -0.71
N GLU A 393 -51.46 -53.33 -1.72
CA GLU A 393 -52.68 -53.57 -2.49
C GLU A 393 -52.53 -52.91 -3.89
N GLU A 394 -53.42 -53.21 -4.84
CA GLU A 394 -53.29 -52.79 -6.25
C GLU A 394 -53.51 -51.28 -6.47
N THR A 395 -52.81 -50.69 -7.45
CA THR A 395 -53.48 -50.03 -8.61
C THR A 395 -52.48 -49.57 -9.70
N ILE A 396 -52.73 -50.04 -10.93
CA ILE A 396 -52.13 -49.59 -12.20
C ILE A 396 -53.31 -49.35 -13.14
N PRO A 397 -53.43 -48.21 -13.86
CA PRO A 397 -53.17 -48.27 -15.31
C PRO A 397 -52.72 -46.97 -16.04
N ARG A 398 -51.71 -47.14 -16.92
CA ARG A 398 -51.64 -46.59 -18.33
C ARG A 398 -51.52 -45.05 -18.50
N SER A 399 -51.09 -44.45 -19.64
CA SER A 399 -50.30 -44.80 -20.86
C SER A 399 -50.22 -43.51 -21.74
N ALA A 400 -49.27 -43.21 -22.64
CA ALA A 400 -48.04 -43.83 -23.18
C ALA A 400 -47.02 -42.70 -23.48
N TRP A 401 -45.77 -42.89 -23.96
CA TRP A 401 -45.32 -43.34 -25.30
C TRP A 401 -43.83 -43.77 -25.22
N GLY A 402 -43.35 -44.58 -26.18
CA GLY A 402 -42.09 -45.31 -26.05
C GLY A 402 -40.81 -44.70 -26.66
N ARG A 403 -39.68 -45.06 -26.03
CA ARG A 403 -38.29 -45.19 -26.55
C ARG A 403 -38.08 -45.18 -28.08
N ALA A 404 -37.03 -44.48 -28.54
CA ALA A 404 -35.81 -45.10 -29.13
C ALA A 404 -34.73 -44.06 -29.55
N GLY A 405 -33.43 -44.44 -29.49
CA GLY A 405 -32.24 -43.68 -29.96
C GLY A 405 -31.57 -42.83 -28.87
N SER A 406 -30.37 -43.08 -28.32
CA SER A 406 -29.15 -43.74 -28.82
C SER A 406 -28.61 -43.03 -30.07
N THR A 407 -27.45 -42.36 -30.12
CA THR A 407 -26.10 -42.53 -29.50
C THR A 407 -25.46 -41.12 -29.28
N TYR A 408 -24.36 -40.85 -28.57
CA TYR A 408 -23.04 -41.50 -28.48
C TYR A 408 -22.36 -41.20 -27.12
N LEU A 409 -21.69 -42.21 -26.55
CA LEU A 409 -20.70 -42.08 -25.47
C LEU A 409 -19.37 -42.66 -25.98
N GLN A 410 -18.37 -41.81 -26.21
CA GLN A 410 -16.98 -42.18 -26.54
C GLN A 410 -16.12 -40.91 -26.46
N GLY A 411 -15.01 -40.84 -25.72
CA GLY A 411 -14.52 -41.76 -24.70
C GLY A 411 -13.26 -41.19 -24.04
N CYS A 412 -13.01 -41.56 -22.78
CA CYS A 412 -11.67 -41.44 -22.19
C CYS A 412 -10.99 -42.81 -22.36
N GLY A 413 -10.00 -42.88 -23.25
CA GLY A 413 -9.12 -44.05 -23.35
C GLY A 413 -8.00 -43.94 -22.31
N ASN A 414 -7.80 -45.02 -21.56
CA ASN A 414 -6.50 -45.29 -20.94
C ASN A 414 -5.70 -46.15 -21.92
N ASP A 415 -4.45 -45.74 -22.18
CA ASP A 415 -3.24 -46.58 -22.23
C ASP A 415 -2.06 -45.65 -21.87
#